data_AF-A0A518BNG8-F1
#
_entry.id   AF-A0A518BNG8-F1
#
_cell.length_a   1.000
_cell.length_b   1.000
_cell.length_c   1.000
_cell.angle_alpha   90.00
_cell.angle_beta   90.00
_cell.angle_gamma   90.00
#
_symmetry.space_group_name_H-M   'P 1'
#
loop_
_entity.id
_entity.type
_entity.pdbx_description
1 polymer ?
#
loop_
_entity_poly.entity_id
_entity_poly.type
_entity_poly.pdbx_seq_one_letter_code
_entity_poly.pdbx_strand_id
1 'polypeptide(L)'
;MAMLVWASALLGGAGSAQTLPDSHPAMARFAKALYAERVDALHRAQAQADDAGRARGAAAIERLRGSSPPALSAPSRGQLDRWRRAYMEPERAELLAIERFVDAIQTMVVPGAFEATDDSAARARLTVRVWAEASAAAPPAGELRLYWEHPDGRRELARTAGFEASAFRSPGFELFVRAPLSGRGTWYLAPEVEAEGLTARGAGVPVEAVLDLDARWAAVRDAAGTDDFVRTTLAAELELLMTSGVRAARGASVEDLLAHLEGEARPDLALPLVIDTFQAWTVGEPDGSGPVLLVVAAPSDGAGGVFNGLRGAAWRSAAARLSATVVGLPADVVGGAAFARTVDAARHAFPERELVLVPRGASAALALFGAGGVVADDLYWVLTRVGPRAPGGGILQGLLIGPSALGALAEGSRFEFVEGPSWPFAGELELPDEIAAWWLERHGSAGAEREGER
;
A
#
# COMPACT_ATOMS: atom_id res chain seq x y z
N MET A 1 -36.86 6.34 -35.34
CA MET A 1 -35.77 5.57 -35.96
C MET A 1 -34.47 6.30 -35.63
N ALA A 2 -33.54 5.60 -34.98
CA ALA A 2 -32.15 5.99 -34.64
C ALA A 2 -31.92 7.16 -33.65
N MET A 3 -31.78 6.84 -32.35
CA MET A 3 -30.83 7.48 -31.42
C MET A 3 -30.86 6.71 -30.09
N LEU A 4 -29.95 5.74 -29.91
CA LEU A 4 -29.59 5.14 -28.61
C LEU A 4 -28.54 4.04 -28.84
N VAL A 5 -27.24 4.39 -28.79
CA VAL A 5 -26.12 3.52 -28.33
C VAL A 5 -24.92 4.44 -28.10
N TRP A 6 -24.78 5.07 -26.93
CA TRP A 6 -23.51 5.64 -26.45
C TRP A 6 -23.52 5.58 -24.90
N ALA A 7 -23.46 4.37 -24.35
CA ALA A 7 -23.38 4.12 -22.90
C ALA A 7 -22.29 3.08 -22.53
N SER A 8 -21.25 2.94 -23.36
CA SER A 8 -20.18 1.94 -23.12
C SER A 8 -18.76 2.52 -23.15
N ALA A 9 -18.59 3.85 -23.12
CA ALA A 9 -17.27 4.47 -23.26
C ALA A 9 -16.68 5.07 -21.96
N LEU A 10 -17.35 4.96 -20.81
CA LEU A 10 -16.87 5.54 -19.53
C LEU A 10 -16.37 4.50 -18.50
N LEU A 11 -16.34 3.20 -18.88
CA LEU A 11 -15.68 2.13 -18.10
C LEU A 11 -14.38 1.64 -18.78
N GLY A 12 -13.92 2.32 -19.83
CA GLY A 12 -12.76 1.93 -20.65
C GLY A 12 -11.51 2.78 -20.43
N GLY A 13 -11.41 3.52 -19.32
CA GLY A 13 -10.23 4.31 -18.95
C GLY A 13 -9.11 3.47 -18.34
N ALA A 14 -8.85 2.28 -18.90
CA ALA A 14 -7.63 1.53 -18.66
C ALA A 14 -6.48 2.26 -19.37
N GLY A 15 -5.87 3.22 -18.67
CA GLY A 15 -4.87 4.13 -19.22
C GLY A 15 -3.63 4.28 -18.35
N SER A 16 -3.16 3.18 -17.75
CA SER A 16 -1.79 2.99 -17.20
C SER A 16 -1.58 1.61 -16.56
N ALA A 17 -2.62 0.79 -16.45
CA ALA A 17 -2.49 -0.65 -16.25
C ALA A 17 -2.04 -1.32 -17.57
N GLN A 18 -0.77 -1.10 -17.97
CA GLN A 18 -0.13 -2.09 -18.82
C GLN A 18 0.05 -3.34 -17.97
N THR A 19 -0.90 -4.24 -18.16
CA THR A 19 -0.76 -5.69 -18.14
C THR A 19 0.72 -6.11 -18.16
N LEU A 20 1.29 -6.29 -16.97
CA LEU A 20 2.06 -7.51 -16.73
C LEU A 20 1.18 -8.62 -17.30
N PRO A 21 1.67 -9.49 -18.19
CA PRO A 21 0.81 -10.46 -18.83
C PRO A 21 -0.02 -11.14 -17.74
N ASP A 22 -1.36 -11.12 -17.91
CA ASP A 22 -2.34 -11.65 -16.96
C ASP A 22 -2.15 -13.16 -16.66
N SER A 23 -1.07 -13.75 -17.17
CA SER A 23 -0.67 -15.15 -17.02
C SER A 23 0.17 -15.47 -15.78
N HIS A 24 0.60 -14.49 -14.95
CA HIS A 24 1.35 -14.80 -13.72
C HIS A 24 0.81 -14.11 -12.45
N PRO A 25 -0.05 -14.78 -11.66
CA PRO A 25 -0.65 -14.24 -10.42
C PRO A 25 0.35 -13.63 -9.43
N ALA A 26 1.55 -14.21 -9.31
CA ALA A 26 2.59 -13.68 -8.43
C ALA A 26 3.09 -12.28 -8.87
N MET A 27 3.12 -11.98 -10.17
CA MET A 27 3.56 -10.67 -10.67
C MET A 27 2.52 -9.58 -10.40
N ALA A 28 1.23 -9.92 -10.50
CA ALA A 28 0.16 -9.00 -10.12
C ALA A 28 0.19 -8.70 -8.61
N ARG A 29 0.41 -9.73 -7.77
CA ARG A 29 0.59 -9.54 -6.32
C ARG A 29 1.84 -8.72 -5.99
N PHE A 30 2.97 -9.02 -6.63
CA PHE A 30 4.20 -8.25 -6.53
C PHE A 30 3.97 -6.78 -6.86
N ALA A 31 3.26 -6.51 -7.96
CA ALA A 31 2.97 -5.16 -8.41
C ALA A 31 2.21 -4.33 -7.37
N LYS A 32 1.21 -4.94 -6.71
CA LYS A 32 0.43 -4.31 -5.63
C LYS A 32 1.30 -4.08 -4.38
N ALA A 33 2.09 -5.07 -3.96
CA ALA A 33 2.99 -4.95 -2.82
C ALA A 33 4.04 -3.85 -3.02
N LEU A 34 4.70 -3.84 -4.18
CA LEU A 34 5.70 -2.83 -4.51
C LEU A 34 5.10 -1.42 -4.58
N TYR A 35 3.87 -1.29 -5.06
CA TYR A 35 3.16 -0.01 -5.01
C TYR A 35 3.01 0.49 -3.56
N ALA A 36 2.49 -0.35 -2.67
CA ALA A 36 2.32 0.00 -1.26
C ALA A 36 3.65 0.34 -0.57
N GLU A 37 4.73 -0.39 -0.88
CA GLU A 37 6.08 -0.11 -0.38
C GLU A 37 6.61 1.25 -0.85
N ARG A 38 6.40 1.62 -2.12
CA ARG A 38 6.85 2.92 -2.65
C ARG A 38 6.05 4.09 -2.06
N VAL A 39 4.76 3.90 -1.81
CA VAL A 39 3.97 4.92 -1.10
C VAL A 39 4.48 5.10 0.32
N ASP A 40 4.78 4.03 1.05
CA ASP A 40 5.36 4.11 2.40
C ASP A 40 6.75 4.77 2.39
N ALA A 41 7.59 4.46 1.39
CA ALA A 41 8.89 5.11 1.22
C ALA A 41 8.77 6.62 0.92
N LEU A 42 7.77 7.02 0.15
CA LEU A 42 7.44 8.43 -0.10
C LEU A 42 7.06 9.15 1.20
N HIS A 43 6.18 8.54 2.01
CA HIS A 43 5.77 9.09 3.31
C HIS A 43 6.94 9.26 4.27
N ARG A 44 7.83 8.26 4.35
CA ARG A 44 9.07 8.37 5.15
C ARG A 44 9.94 9.53 4.66
N ALA A 45 10.15 9.65 3.35
CA ALA A 45 10.94 10.75 2.79
C ALA A 45 10.31 12.12 3.10
N GLN A 46 8.99 12.25 3.00
CA GLN A 46 8.27 13.47 3.36
C GLN A 46 8.43 13.81 4.85
N ALA A 47 8.28 12.83 5.74
CA ALA A 47 8.39 13.03 7.19
C ALA A 47 9.83 13.40 7.63
N GLN A 48 10.83 12.89 6.92
CA GLN A 48 12.26 13.14 7.20
C GLN A 48 12.81 14.40 6.52
N ALA A 49 12.12 14.93 5.50
CA ALA A 49 12.59 16.08 4.74
C ALA A 49 12.59 17.36 5.59
N ASP A 50 13.59 18.21 5.39
CA ASP A 50 13.62 19.58 5.90
C ASP A 50 12.63 20.49 5.14
N ASP A 51 12.50 21.76 5.55
CA ASP A 51 11.59 22.71 4.90
C ASP A 51 11.88 22.86 3.39
N ALA A 52 13.16 22.87 3.02
CA ALA A 52 13.58 22.97 1.64
C ALA A 52 13.18 21.72 0.83
N GLY A 53 13.39 20.53 1.39
CA GLY A 53 12.98 19.25 0.80
C GLY A 53 11.47 19.13 0.68
N ARG A 54 10.71 19.57 1.70
CA ARG A 54 9.24 19.63 1.64
C ARG A 54 8.76 20.55 0.52
N ALA A 55 9.35 21.73 0.36
CA ALA A 55 9.02 22.66 -0.73
C ALA A 55 9.36 22.08 -2.11
N ARG A 56 10.51 21.41 -2.25
CA ARG A 56 10.90 20.73 -3.50
C ARG A 56 9.95 19.59 -3.85
N GLY A 57 9.62 18.74 -2.87
CA GLY A 57 8.64 17.66 -3.02
C GLY A 57 7.28 18.18 -3.45
N ALA A 58 6.79 19.27 -2.84
CA ALA A 58 5.58 19.99 -3.24
C ALA A 58 5.59 20.34 -4.73
N ALA A 59 6.64 21.03 -5.15
CA ALA A 59 6.79 21.52 -6.51
C ALA A 59 6.94 20.37 -7.52
N ALA A 60 7.57 19.27 -7.14
CA ALA A 60 7.67 18.08 -7.99
C ALA A 60 6.31 17.41 -8.19
N ILE A 61 5.50 17.27 -7.14
CA ILE A 61 4.15 16.71 -7.22
C ILE A 61 3.26 17.58 -8.12
N GLU A 62 3.25 18.90 -7.91
CA GLU A 62 2.48 19.84 -8.73
C GLU A 62 2.91 19.84 -10.20
N ARG A 63 4.23 19.85 -10.48
CA ARG A 63 4.73 19.77 -11.87
C ARG A 63 4.37 18.47 -12.56
N LEU A 64 4.50 17.34 -11.87
CA LEU A 64 4.28 16.01 -12.43
C LEU A 64 2.80 15.62 -12.49
N ARG A 65 1.92 16.35 -11.79
CA ARG A 65 0.47 16.27 -12.00
C ARG A 65 0.08 16.71 -13.41
N GLY A 66 0.70 17.75 -13.97
CA GLY A 66 0.36 18.27 -15.29
C GLY A 66 -1.09 18.75 -15.42
N SER A 67 -1.42 19.45 -16.51
CA SER A 67 -2.78 19.84 -16.84
C SER A 67 -3.60 18.62 -17.28
N SER A 68 -4.33 18.01 -16.35
CA SER A 68 -5.42 17.05 -16.59
C SER A 68 -5.09 15.57 -16.89
N PRO A 69 -4.33 14.82 -16.07
CA PRO A 69 -4.80 13.50 -15.71
C PRO A 69 -6.09 13.67 -14.89
N PRO A 70 -7.12 12.83 -15.07
CA PRO A 70 -8.26 12.84 -14.16
C PRO A 70 -7.71 12.74 -12.73
N ALA A 71 -8.27 13.50 -11.79
CA ALA A 71 -7.89 13.50 -10.37
C ALA A 71 -7.90 12.10 -9.69
N LEU A 72 -8.31 11.08 -10.45
CA LEU A 72 -8.59 9.70 -10.09
C LEU A 72 -7.49 8.70 -10.50
N SER A 73 -6.48 9.07 -11.28
CA SER A 73 -5.41 8.13 -11.66
C SER A 73 -4.36 8.02 -10.55
N ALA A 74 -4.18 6.82 -9.98
CA ALA A 74 -3.06 6.54 -9.08
C ALA A 74 -1.72 6.81 -9.82
N PRO A 75 -0.72 7.42 -9.16
CA PRO A 75 0.59 7.63 -9.76
C PRO A 75 1.22 6.29 -10.16
N SER A 76 2.03 6.26 -11.21
CA SER A 76 2.87 5.09 -11.50
C SER A 76 3.92 4.87 -10.40
N ARG A 77 4.48 3.65 -10.32
CA ARG A 77 5.54 3.35 -9.34
C ARG A 77 6.76 4.23 -9.61
N GLY A 78 7.09 4.49 -10.87
CA GLY A 78 8.14 5.43 -11.24
C GLY A 78 7.83 6.89 -10.86
N GLN A 79 6.56 7.31 -10.87
CA GLN A 79 6.16 8.63 -10.37
C GLN A 79 6.37 8.74 -8.86
N LEU A 80 6.01 7.70 -8.09
CA LEU A 80 6.22 7.68 -6.63
C LEU A 80 7.70 7.83 -6.27
N ASP A 81 8.60 7.14 -6.97
CA ASP A 81 10.05 7.25 -6.71
C ASP A 81 10.62 8.62 -7.10
N ARG A 82 10.13 9.22 -8.18
CA ARG A 82 10.49 10.60 -8.54
C ARG A 82 10.07 11.60 -7.47
N TRP A 83 8.86 11.46 -6.94
CA TRP A 83 8.39 12.30 -5.84
C TRP A 83 9.24 12.07 -4.58
N ARG A 84 9.53 10.82 -4.23
CA ARG A 84 10.40 10.46 -3.11
C ARG A 84 11.78 11.13 -3.25
N ARG A 85 12.41 11.03 -4.43
CA ARG A 85 13.70 11.66 -4.72
C ARG A 85 13.67 13.17 -4.50
N ALA A 86 12.62 13.85 -4.95
CA ALA A 86 12.50 15.31 -4.82
C ALA A 86 12.49 15.81 -3.36
N TYR A 87 12.01 14.99 -2.42
CA TYR A 87 12.10 15.29 -0.98
C TYR A 87 13.54 15.17 -0.45
N MET A 88 14.28 14.17 -0.93
CA MET A 88 15.60 13.82 -0.42
C MET A 88 16.72 14.66 -1.04
N GLU A 89 16.64 14.96 -2.33
CA GLU A 89 17.74 15.48 -3.11
C GLU A 89 17.29 16.62 -4.04
N PRO A 90 18.14 17.63 -4.33
CA PRO A 90 17.88 18.61 -5.37
C PRO A 90 17.85 17.96 -6.77
N GLU A 91 16.98 18.44 -7.64
CA GLU A 91 16.92 17.99 -9.03
C GLU A 91 18.20 18.41 -9.79
N ARG A 92 18.79 17.46 -10.51
CA ARG A 92 19.98 17.66 -11.34
C ARG A 92 19.59 17.51 -12.81
N ALA A 93 19.50 18.64 -13.51
CA ALA A 93 18.98 18.69 -14.88
C ALA A 93 19.75 17.77 -15.84
N GLU A 94 21.06 17.64 -15.63
CA GLU A 94 21.95 16.78 -16.38
C GLU A 94 21.71 15.28 -16.16
N LEU A 95 21.14 14.87 -15.01
CA LEU A 95 20.83 13.48 -14.69
C LEU A 95 19.36 13.10 -14.95
N LEU A 96 18.52 14.07 -15.33
CA LEU A 96 17.06 13.88 -15.35
C LEU A 96 16.61 12.71 -16.21
N ALA A 97 17.25 12.47 -17.35
CA ALA A 97 16.92 11.35 -18.23
C ALA A 97 17.22 9.99 -17.59
N ILE A 98 18.43 9.84 -17.02
CA ILE A 98 18.85 8.58 -16.38
C ILE A 98 18.12 8.36 -15.06
N GLU A 99 17.83 9.40 -14.27
CA GLU A 99 17.03 9.30 -13.05
C GLU A 99 15.59 8.85 -13.35
N ARG A 100 14.95 9.41 -14.38
CA ARG A 100 13.61 8.98 -14.81
C ARG A 100 13.56 7.51 -15.20
N PHE A 101 14.59 7.04 -15.89
CA PHE A 101 14.70 5.63 -16.27
C PHE A 101 14.87 4.76 -15.03
N VAL A 102 15.80 5.11 -14.14
CA VAL A 102 16.13 4.32 -12.96
C VAL A 102 14.98 4.29 -11.95
N ASP A 103 14.23 5.38 -11.79
CA ASP A 103 13.01 5.41 -10.96
C ASP A 103 11.90 4.49 -11.52
N ALA A 104 11.90 4.25 -12.84
CA ALA A 104 10.99 3.33 -13.50
C ALA A 104 11.45 1.87 -13.46
N ILE A 105 12.69 1.59 -13.06
CA ILE A 105 13.18 0.21 -12.84
C ILE A 105 12.41 -0.43 -11.69
N GLN A 106 12.02 -1.67 -11.90
CA GLN A 106 11.38 -2.54 -10.92
C GLN A 106 12.33 -3.71 -10.68
N THR A 107 12.46 -4.10 -9.42
CA THR A 107 13.37 -5.16 -9.01
C THR A 107 12.63 -6.11 -8.09
N MET A 108 12.73 -7.41 -8.35
CA MET A 108 12.19 -8.46 -7.50
C MET A 108 13.33 -9.39 -7.10
N VAL A 109 13.42 -9.70 -5.80
CA VAL A 109 14.48 -10.55 -5.24
C VAL A 109 13.87 -11.84 -4.72
N VAL A 110 14.42 -12.97 -5.14
CA VAL A 110 13.93 -14.32 -4.78
C VAL A 110 15.08 -15.16 -4.22
N PRO A 111 14.96 -15.74 -3.01
CA PRO A 111 13.91 -15.47 -2.02
C PRO A 111 13.92 -14.01 -1.54
N GLY A 112 12.77 -13.53 -1.06
CA GLY A 112 12.65 -12.16 -0.50
C GLY A 112 13.18 -12.02 0.94
N ALA A 113 13.59 -13.13 1.54
CA ALA A 113 14.30 -13.20 2.82
C ALA A 113 15.39 -14.27 2.76
N PHE A 114 16.42 -14.15 3.59
CA PHE A 114 17.54 -15.08 3.64
C PHE A 114 18.03 -15.29 5.08
N GLU A 115 18.76 -16.38 5.30
CA GLU A 115 19.36 -16.67 6.60
C GLU A 115 20.52 -15.71 6.90
N ALA A 116 20.41 -14.99 8.03
CA ALA A 116 21.47 -14.14 8.53
C ALA A 116 22.70 -14.97 8.89
N THR A 117 23.87 -14.61 8.37
CA THR A 117 25.11 -15.36 8.57
C THR A 117 26.35 -14.48 8.45
N ASP A 118 27.35 -14.80 9.27
CA ASP A 118 28.71 -14.24 9.21
C ASP A 118 29.68 -15.16 8.43
N ASP A 119 29.23 -16.34 7.99
CA ASP A 119 30.02 -17.26 7.19
C ASP A 119 29.86 -17.00 5.68
N SER A 120 30.96 -16.62 5.05
CA SER A 120 31.05 -16.40 3.60
C SER A 120 30.62 -17.59 2.75
N ALA A 121 30.85 -18.82 3.21
CA ALA A 121 30.51 -20.04 2.49
C ALA A 121 28.99 -20.32 2.54
N ALA A 122 28.33 -19.90 3.62
CA ALA A 122 26.89 -20.08 3.85
C ALA A 122 26.01 -19.00 3.19
N ARG A 123 26.60 -17.97 2.55
CA ARG A 123 25.84 -16.87 1.91
C ARG A 123 24.81 -17.42 0.91
N ALA A 124 23.53 -17.13 1.18
CA ALA A 124 22.43 -17.46 0.29
C ALA A 124 22.64 -16.87 -1.11
N ARG A 125 22.23 -17.63 -2.13
CA ARG A 125 22.17 -17.15 -3.51
C ARG A 125 20.78 -16.62 -3.78
N LEU A 126 20.70 -15.39 -4.29
CA LEU A 126 19.45 -14.73 -4.60
C LEU A 126 19.38 -14.47 -6.11
N THR A 127 18.20 -14.68 -6.68
CA THR A 127 17.88 -14.29 -8.05
C THR A 127 17.20 -12.93 -8.02
N VAL A 128 17.70 -12.00 -8.82
CA VAL A 128 17.21 -10.64 -8.92
C VAL A 128 16.65 -10.45 -10.32
N ARG A 129 15.34 -10.35 -10.43
CA ARG A 129 14.67 -10.02 -11.69
C ARG A 129 14.54 -8.51 -11.82
N VAL A 130 14.94 -7.98 -12.97
CA VAL A 130 14.94 -6.54 -13.26
C VAL A 130 14.19 -6.25 -14.55
N TRP A 131 13.29 -5.28 -14.50
CA TRP A 131 12.55 -4.76 -15.66
C TRP A 131 12.23 -3.27 -15.47
N ALA A 132 11.66 -2.61 -16.48
CA ALA A 132 11.22 -1.23 -16.37
C ALA A 132 9.73 -1.08 -16.72
N GLU A 133 9.09 0.00 -16.24
CA GLU A 133 7.77 0.41 -16.75
C GLU A 133 7.86 0.65 -18.27
N ALA A 134 6.88 0.21 -19.06
CA ALA A 134 7.02 0.27 -20.53
C ALA A 134 6.97 1.69 -21.10
N SER A 135 6.57 2.69 -20.31
CA SER A 135 6.66 4.11 -20.64
C SER A 135 8.07 4.69 -20.43
N ALA A 136 9.00 3.93 -19.83
CA ALA A 136 10.34 4.39 -19.55
C ALA A 136 11.23 4.33 -20.80
N ALA A 137 11.85 5.45 -21.14
CA ALA A 137 12.87 5.50 -22.17
C ALA A 137 14.21 5.01 -21.59
N ALA A 138 14.58 3.76 -21.89
CA ALA A 138 15.86 3.19 -21.49
C ALA A 138 17.02 3.75 -22.34
N PRO A 139 18.20 4.00 -21.75
CA PRO A 139 19.43 4.24 -22.52
C PRO A 139 19.71 3.08 -23.48
N PRO A 140 20.27 3.31 -24.69
CA PRO A 140 20.52 2.25 -25.67
C PRO A 140 21.34 1.08 -25.12
N ALA A 141 22.35 1.40 -24.32
CA ALA A 141 23.18 0.45 -23.57
C ALA A 141 23.79 1.14 -22.34
N GLY A 142 24.28 0.34 -21.39
CA GLY A 142 24.92 0.84 -20.19
C GLY A 142 25.33 -0.29 -19.24
N GLU A 143 25.58 0.07 -17.99
CA GLU A 143 25.94 -0.85 -16.92
C GLU A 143 24.93 -0.72 -15.77
N LEU A 144 24.39 -1.86 -15.33
CA LEU A 144 23.58 -1.96 -14.12
C LEU A 144 24.45 -2.50 -12.99
N ARG A 145 24.51 -1.76 -11.90
CA ARG A 145 25.12 -2.14 -10.63
C ARG A 145 24.02 -2.36 -9.60
N LEU A 146 24.14 -3.41 -8.81
CA LEU A 146 23.26 -3.69 -7.68
C LEU A 146 24.06 -3.48 -6.40
N TYR A 147 23.55 -2.65 -5.50
CA TYR A 147 24.17 -2.37 -4.20
C TYR A 147 23.29 -2.87 -3.07
N TRP A 148 23.90 -3.61 -2.13
CA TRP A 148 23.33 -3.80 -0.81
C TRP A 148 23.50 -2.51 0.00
N GLU A 149 22.41 -2.02 0.57
CA GLU A 149 22.39 -0.91 1.50
C GLU A 149 21.91 -1.41 2.87
N HIS A 150 22.72 -1.14 3.89
CA HIS A 150 22.38 -1.44 5.27
C HIS A 150 21.64 -0.26 5.91
N PRO A 151 20.79 -0.48 6.94
CA PRO A 151 20.14 0.61 7.66
C PRO A 151 21.11 1.64 8.29
N ASP A 152 22.37 1.27 8.55
CA ASP A 152 23.41 2.20 9.04
C ASP A 152 24.05 3.06 7.92
N GLY A 153 23.59 2.92 6.67
CA GLY A 153 24.09 3.66 5.52
C GLY A 153 25.31 3.03 4.82
N ARG A 154 25.84 1.90 5.32
CA ARG A 154 26.91 1.16 4.62
C ARG A 154 26.39 0.58 3.31
N ARG A 155 27.29 0.52 2.32
CA ARG A 155 27.00 0.06 0.95
C ARG A 155 28.02 -0.99 0.51
N GLU A 156 27.54 -2.09 -0.06
CA GLU A 156 28.36 -3.16 -0.65
C GLU A 156 27.89 -3.41 -2.09
N LEU A 157 28.82 -3.47 -3.05
CA LEU A 157 28.49 -3.85 -4.43
C LEU A 157 28.15 -5.34 -4.48
N ALA A 158 26.91 -5.66 -4.86
CA ALA A 158 26.44 -7.03 -5.00
C ALA A 158 26.77 -7.62 -6.37
N ARG A 159 26.57 -6.84 -7.44
CA ARG A 159 26.75 -7.29 -8.83
C ARG A 159 26.88 -6.14 -9.80
N THR A 160 27.60 -6.40 -10.88
CA THR A 160 27.67 -5.55 -12.08
C THR A 160 27.27 -6.37 -13.31
N ALA A 161 26.50 -5.76 -14.21
CA ALA A 161 26.13 -6.35 -15.51
C ALA A 161 25.97 -5.26 -16.58
N GLY A 162 26.57 -5.47 -17.76
CA GLY A 162 26.24 -4.67 -18.95
C GLY A 162 24.83 -5.00 -19.44
N PHE A 163 24.15 -4.03 -20.05
CA PHE A 163 22.83 -4.21 -20.63
C PHE A 163 22.66 -3.49 -21.98
N GLU A 164 21.66 -3.93 -22.72
CA GLU A 164 21.04 -3.20 -23.82
C GLU A 164 19.61 -2.80 -23.43
N ALA A 165 19.06 -1.73 -24.02
CA ALA A 165 17.70 -1.25 -23.74
C ALA A 165 16.64 -2.35 -23.82
N SER A 166 16.83 -3.30 -24.75
CA SER A 166 15.92 -4.41 -25.00
C SER A 166 15.72 -5.34 -23.80
N ALA A 167 16.70 -5.41 -22.88
CA ALA A 167 16.68 -6.29 -21.72
C ALA A 167 15.62 -5.91 -20.68
N PHE A 168 15.24 -4.63 -20.60
CA PHE A 168 14.26 -4.15 -19.62
C PHE A 168 12.79 -4.36 -20.04
N ARG A 169 12.55 -4.84 -21.26
CA ARG A 169 11.20 -5.18 -21.73
C ARG A 169 10.71 -6.43 -21.01
N SER A 170 9.42 -6.46 -20.65
CA SER A 170 8.78 -7.60 -19.97
C SER A 170 9.12 -8.93 -20.66
N PRO A 171 9.53 -9.98 -19.90
CA PRO A 171 9.51 -10.09 -18.43
C PRO A 171 10.72 -9.51 -17.70
N GLY A 172 11.63 -8.83 -18.41
CA GLY A 172 12.91 -8.37 -17.89
C GLY A 172 14.03 -9.40 -18.04
N PHE A 173 15.05 -9.27 -17.20
CA PHE A 173 16.19 -10.19 -17.15
C PHE A 173 16.55 -10.54 -15.71
N GLU A 174 17.34 -11.60 -15.53
CA GLU A 174 17.73 -12.12 -14.22
C GLU A 174 19.22 -11.94 -13.97
N LEU A 175 19.54 -11.60 -12.72
CA LEU A 175 20.89 -11.51 -12.19
C LEU A 175 20.99 -12.38 -10.95
N PHE A 176 22.14 -13.01 -10.74
CA PHE A 176 22.41 -13.78 -9.54
C PHE A 176 23.35 -13.00 -8.63
N VAL A 177 22.94 -12.83 -7.37
CA VAL A 177 23.71 -12.13 -6.34
C VAL A 177 23.88 -13.02 -5.12
N ARG A 178 24.86 -12.70 -4.27
CA ARG A 178 24.99 -13.30 -2.95
C ARG A 178 24.41 -12.33 -1.92
N ALA A 179 23.64 -12.85 -0.97
CA ALA A 179 23.17 -12.09 0.19
C ALA A 179 24.35 -11.49 0.97
N PRO A 180 24.26 -10.31 1.61
CA PRO A 180 25.35 -9.69 2.37
C PRO A 180 25.73 -10.54 3.60
N LEU A 181 27.00 -10.45 4.03
CA LEU A 181 27.39 -10.96 5.35
C LEU A 181 26.76 -10.07 6.41
N SER A 182 25.92 -10.66 7.27
CA SER A 182 25.01 -9.84 8.07
C SER A 182 24.40 -10.57 9.26
N GLY A 183 24.16 -9.78 10.31
CA GLY A 183 23.17 -10.12 11.33
C GLY A 183 21.74 -9.85 10.85
N ARG A 184 20.77 -10.18 11.69
CA ARG A 184 19.35 -9.99 11.40
C ARG A 184 18.99 -8.53 11.07
N GLY A 185 18.01 -8.33 10.20
CA GLY A 185 17.44 -7.03 9.88
C GLY A 185 17.05 -6.86 8.42
N THR A 186 16.53 -5.69 8.07
CA THR A 186 16.13 -5.37 6.70
C THR A 186 17.29 -4.75 5.93
N TRP A 187 17.69 -5.40 4.84
CA TRP A 187 18.63 -4.89 3.86
C TRP A 187 17.89 -4.35 2.65
N TYR A 188 18.48 -3.42 1.90
CA TYR A 188 17.91 -2.93 0.65
C TYR A 188 18.82 -3.25 -0.52
N LEU A 189 18.28 -3.83 -1.59
CA LEU A 189 19.00 -4.00 -2.85
C LEU A 189 18.60 -2.89 -3.82
N ALA A 190 19.51 -1.94 -4.07
CA ALA A 190 19.26 -0.79 -4.91
C ALA A 190 19.92 -0.94 -6.29
N PRO A 191 19.19 -0.69 -7.40
CA PRO A 191 19.78 -0.59 -8.72
C PRO A 191 20.47 0.76 -8.91
N GLU A 192 21.62 0.77 -9.58
CA GLU A 192 22.32 1.96 -10.04
C GLU A 192 22.70 1.75 -11.50
N VAL A 193 22.35 2.69 -12.36
CA VAL A 193 22.65 2.63 -13.79
C VAL A 193 23.73 3.64 -14.11
N GLU A 194 24.74 3.19 -14.85
CA GLU A 194 25.71 4.02 -15.53
C GLU A 194 25.48 3.97 -17.04
N ALA A 195 25.25 5.11 -17.67
CA ALA A 195 25.09 5.22 -19.12
C ALA A 195 25.58 6.60 -19.58
N GLU A 196 26.28 6.65 -20.71
CA GLU A 196 26.77 7.91 -21.30
C GLU A 196 27.61 8.77 -20.33
N GLY A 197 28.35 8.12 -19.41
CA GLY A 197 29.16 8.80 -18.39
C GLY A 197 28.36 9.41 -17.23
N LEU A 198 27.05 9.17 -17.17
CA LEU A 198 26.17 9.59 -16.09
C LEU A 198 25.78 8.39 -15.22
N THR A 199 25.57 8.63 -13.93
CA THR A 199 25.16 7.60 -12.97
C THR A 199 23.96 8.05 -12.17
N ALA A 200 22.95 7.19 -12.07
CA ALA A 200 21.80 7.41 -11.20
C ALA A 200 21.36 6.12 -10.49
N ARG A 201 20.90 6.28 -9.25
CA ARG A 201 20.48 5.18 -8.37
C ARG A 201 18.97 5.18 -8.19
N GLY A 202 18.36 4.00 -8.14
CA GLY A 202 16.92 3.80 -7.97
C GLY A 202 16.54 3.47 -6.55
N ALA A 203 15.25 3.19 -6.36
CA ALA A 203 14.76 2.73 -5.06
C ALA A 203 15.28 1.33 -4.73
N GLY A 204 15.74 1.18 -3.49
CA GLY A 204 16.11 -0.10 -2.93
C GLY A 204 14.89 -0.97 -2.65
N VAL A 205 15.01 -2.26 -2.94
CA VAL A 205 13.99 -3.26 -2.61
C VAL A 205 14.38 -3.92 -1.30
N PRO A 206 13.51 -3.92 -0.26
CA PRO A 206 13.85 -4.56 1.00
C PRO A 206 14.08 -6.07 0.80
N VAL A 207 14.95 -6.67 1.62
CA VAL A 207 15.22 -8.11 1.70
C VAL A 207 15.57 -8.38 3.16
N GLU A 208 14.87 -9.31 3.80
CA GLU A 208 15.03 -9.53 5.25
C GLU A 208 16.06 -10.62 5.54
N ALA A 209 17.03 -10.30 6.39
CA ALA A 209 17.96 -11.25 6.99
C ALA A 209 17.37 -11.75 8.31
N VAL A 210 17.15 -13.06 8.42
CA VAL A 210 16.42 -13.69 9.54
C VAL A 210 17.27 -14.79 10.14
N LEU A 211 17.26 -14.92 11.47
CA LEU A 211 18.02 -15.97 12.15
C LEU A 211 17.32 -17.32 12.03
N ASP A 212 18.10 -18.36 11.77
CA ASP A 212 17.65 -19.76 11.68
C ASP A 212 16.45 -19.94 10.73
N LEU A 213 16.41 -19.12 9.66
CA LEU A 213 15.23 -18.97 8.80
C LEU A 213 14.74 -20.31 8.26
N ASP A 214 15.66 -21.13 7.73
CA ASP A 214 15.31 -22.42 7.13
C ASP A 214 14.75 -23.40 8.17
N ALA A 215 15.33 -23.44 9.37
CA ALA A 215 14.89 -24.31 10.46
C ALA A 215 13.52 -23.89 11.01
N ARG A 216 13.34 -22.58 11.25
CA ARG A 216 12.07 -22.01 11.73
C ARG A 216 10.97 -22.16 10.69
N TRP A 217 11.27 -21.88 9.43
CA TRP A 217 10.32 -22.05 8.33
C TRP A 217 9.88 -23.52 8.20
N ALA A 218 10.82 -24.47 8.25
CA ALA A 218 10.49 -25.90 8.23
C ALA A 218 9.55 -26.28 9.39
N ALA A 219 9.85 -25.83 10.61
CA ALA A 219 9.04 -26.13 11.78
C ALA A 219 7.61 -25.58 11.66
N VAL A 220 7.44 -24.32 11.25
CA VAL A 220 6.09 -23.72 11.13
C VAL A 220 5.31 -24.26 9.94
N ARG A 221 5.98 -24.58 8.82
CA ARG A 221 5.32 -25.15 7.64
C ARG A 221 4.74 -26.53 7.95
N ASP A 222 5.47 -27.35 8.70
CA ASP A 222 5.02 -28.68 9.09
C ASP A 222 3.92 -28.62 10.17
N ALA A 223 3.91 -27.57 11.00
CA ALA A 223 2.91 -27.34 12.05
C ALA A 223 1.65 -26.60 11.58
N ALA A 224 1.68 -25.93 10.41
CA ALA A 224 0.53 -25.24 9.83
C ALA A 224 -0.49 -26.27 9.33
N GLY A 225 -1.34 -26.75 10.25
CA GLY A 225 -2.48 -27.61 9.93
C GLY A 225 -3.54 -26.87 9.11
N THR A 226 -4.36 -27.62 8.38
CA THR A 226 -5.41 -27.07 7.50
C THR A 226 -6.59 -26.44 8.23
N ASP A 227 -6.70 -26.65 9.54
CA ASP A 227 -7.90 -26.31 10.32
C ASP A 227 -7.84 -24.89 10.91
N ASP A 228 -6.67 -24.26 10.90
CA ASP A 228 -6.49 -22.86 11.33
C ASP A 228 -6.30 -21.96 10.09
N PHE A 229 -7.39 -21.29 9.69
CA PHE A 229 -7.41 -20.37 8.55
C PHE A 229 -6.35 -19.26 8.67
N VAL A 230 -6.17 -18.71 9.88
CA VAL A 230 -5.22 -17.62 10.13
C VAL A 230 -3.81 -18.13 9.92
N ARG A 231 -3.42 -19.20 10.60
CA ARG A 231 -2.07 -19.78 10.46
C ARG A 231 -1.80 -20.23 9.02
N THR A 232 -2.75 -20.89 8.38
CA THR A 232 -2.62 -21.34 6.98
C THR A 232 -2.38 -20.17 6.04
N THR A 233 -3.15 -19.09 6.17
CA THR A 233 -3.02 -17.91 5.32
C THR A 233 -1.69 -17.18 5.57
N LEU A 234 -1.29 -17.02 6.84
CA LEU A 234 -0.02 -16.40 7.19
C LEU A 234 1.19 -17.20 6.68
N ALA A 235 1.15 -18.53 6.80
CA ALA A 235 2.17 -19.43 6.27
C ALA A 235 2.24 -19.37 4.73
N ALA A 236 1.09 -19.30 4.05
CA ALA A 236 1.06 -19.16 2.58
C ALA A 236 1.67 -17.83 2.11
N GLU A 237 1.49 -16.73 2.83
CA GLU A 237 2.13 -15.45 2.53
C GLU A 237 3.66 -15.51 2.72
N LEU A 238 4.13 -16.20 3.77
CA LEU A 238 5.57 -16.40 3.99
C LEU A 238 6.17 -17.32 2.91
N GLU A 239 5.52 -18.43 2.57
CA GLU A 239 5.94 -19.30 1.48
C GLU A 239 6.01 -18.54 0.14
N LEU A 240 5.03 -17.67 -0.14
CA LEU A 240 5.04 -16.85 -1.34
C LEU A 240 6.25 -15.90 -1.38
N LEU A 241 6.60 -15.29 -0.25
CA LEU A 241 7.81 -14.47 -0.14
C LEU A 241 9.09 -15.28 -0.40
N MET A 242 9.17 -16.48 0.18
CA MET A 242 10.34 -17.35 0.04
C MET A 242 10.49 -17.90 -1.38
N THR A 243 9.38 -18.27 -2.03
CA THR A 243 9.41 -18.94 -3.34
C THR A 243 9.35 -17.98 -4.53
N SER A 244 8.79 -16.79 -4.34
CA SER A 244 8.54 -15.84 -5.44
C SER A 244 8.98 -14.41 -5.15
N GLY A 245 9.49 -14.10 -3.95
CA GLY A 245 9.93 -12.75 -3.59
C GLY A 245 8.80 -11.75 -3.37
N VAL A 246 7.54 -12.21 -3.40
CA VAL A 246 6.37 -11.35 -3.24
C VAL A 246 6.12 -11.13 -1.76
N ARG A 247 6.28 -9.88 -1.31
CA ARG A 247 5.87 -9.49 0.04
C ARG A 247 4.37 -9.27 0.13
N ALA A 248 3.78 -9.68 1.24
CA ALA A 248 2.42 -9.31 1.58
C ALA A 248 2.38 -7.79 1.84
N ALA A 249 1.41 -7.08 1.26
CA ALA A 249 1.28 -5.62 1.42
C ALA A 249 0.93 -5.16 2.85
N ARG A 250 0.86 -6.06 3.84
CA ARG A 250 0.37 -5.79 5.20
C ARG A 250 1.40 -5.27 6.20
N GLY A 251 2.65 -5.07 5.77
CA GLY A 251 3.70 -4.41 6.54
C GLY A 251 4.25 -5.14 7.75
N ALA A 252 4.04 -6.45 7.85
CA ALA A 252 4.66 -7.29 8.87
C ALA A 252 6.04 -7.76 8.42
N SER A 253 7.02 -7.76 9.33
CA SER A 253 8.35 -8.35 9.05
C SER A 253 8.25 -9.88 9.04
N VAL A 254 9.20 -10.56 8.39
CA VAL A 254 9.28 -12.03 8.41
C VAL A 254 9.42 -12.55 9.83
N GLU A 255 10.16 -11.84 10.68
CA GLU A 255 10.30 -12.15 12.11
C GLU A 255 8.96 -12.09 12.86
N ASP A 256 8.13 -11.07 12.59
CA ASP A 256 6.78 -11.00 13.17
C ASP A 256 5.91 -12.18 12.74
N LEU A 257 6.03 -12.58 11.48
CA LEU A 257 5.26 -13.69 10.92
C LEU A 257 5.67 -15.03 11.51
N LEU A 258 6.96 -15.31 11.55
CA LEU A 258 7.49 -16.54 12.12
C LEU A 258 7.13 -16.66 13.60
N ALA A 259 7.35 -15.62 14.39
CA ALA A 259 7.00 -15.62 15.80
C ALA A 259 5.51 -15.90 16.04
N HIS A 260 4.62 -15.28 15.26
CA HIS A 260 3.19 -15.56 15.35
C HIS A 260 2.85 -17.02 15.00
N LEU A 261 3.45 -17.55 13.94
CA LEU A 261 3.26 -18.93 13.52
C LEU A 261 3.82 -19.95 14.54
N GLU A 262 4.85 -19.56 15.28
CA GLU A 262 5.44 -20.31 16.39
C GLU A 262 4.59 -20.26 17.68
N GLY A 263 3.50 -19.48 17.67
CA GLY A 263 2.56 -19.37 18.79
C GLY A 263 2.83 -18.19 19.72
N GLU A 264 3.74 -17.28 19.37
CA GLU A 264 3.94 -16.05 20.13
C GLU A 264 2.84 -15.03 19.81
N ALA A 265 2.28 -14.39 20.85
CA ALA A 265 1.28 -13.35 20.66
C ALA A 265 1.90 -12.11 19.97
N ARG A 266 1.30 -11.69 18.85
CA ARG A 266 1.68 -10.48 18.10
C ARG A 266 0.47 -9.57 17.94
N PRO A 267 0.15 -8.72 18.94
CA PRO A 267 -1.05 -7.87 18.90
C PRO A 267 -1.00 -6.82 17.79
N ASP A 268 0.19 -6.46 17.32
CA ASP A 268 0.38 -5.48 16.24
C ASP A 268 0.34 -6.09 14.83
N LEU A 269 0.22 -7.41 14.72
CA LEU A 269 0.17 -8.10 13.45
C LEU A 269 -1.24 -8.00 12.85
N ALA A 270 -1.34 -7.51 11.61
CA ALA A 270 -2.58 -7.59 10.87
C ALA A 270 -2.90 -9.06 10.53
N LEU A 271 -4.07 -9.52 10.95
CA LEU A 271 -4.54 -10.89 10.77
C LEU A 271 -5.52 -10.98 9.60
N PRO A 272 -5.49 -12.08 8.83
CA PRO A 272 -6.47 -12.31 7.78
C PRO A 272 -7.85 -12.57 8.41
N LEU A 273 -8.87 -12.00 7.79
CA LEU A 273 -10.27 -12.12 8.20
C LEU A 273 -11.09 -12.52 6.98
N VAL A 274 -12.03 -13.44 7.15
CA VAL A 274 -13.03 -13.75 6.10
C VAL A 274 -14.31 -13.02 6.44
N ILE A 275 -14.75 -12.16 5.53
CA ILE A 275 -16.05 -11.48 5.57
C ILE A 275 -16.86 -12.01 4.39
N ASP A 276 -17.77 -12.95 4.66
CA ASP A 276 -18.51 -13.70 3.64
C ASP A 276 -17.56 -14.37 2.62
N THR A 277 -17.56 -13.95 1.35
CA THR A 277 -16.67 -14.49 0.31
C THR A 277 -15.36 -13.71 0.15
N PHE A 278 -15.13 -12.68 0.96
CA PHE A 278 -14.01 -11.76 0.80
C PHE A 278 -12.93 -11.97 1.86
N GLN A 279 -11.68 -12.03 1.41
CA GLN A 279 -10.53 -11.97 2.30
C GLN A 279 -10.21 -10.51 2.61
N ALA A 280 -10.34 -10.15 3.87
CA ALA A 280 -9.95 -8.88 4.45
C ALA A 280 -8.76 -9.05 5.39
N TRP A 281 -8.29 -7.95 5.95
CA TRP A 281 -7.24 -7.93 6.97
C TRP A 281 -7.69 -7.06 8.12
N THR A 282 -7.35 -7.43 9.35
CA THR A 282 -7.77 -6.71 10.54
C THR A 282 -6.66 -6.50 11.56
N VAL A 283 -6.73 -5.38 12.27
CA VAL A 283 -5.98 -5.10 13.50
C VAL A 283 -6.95 -4.66 14.60
N GLY A 284 -6.58 -4.94 15.85
CA GLY A 284 -7.45 -4.75 17.01
C GLY A 284 -8.24 -6.02 17.36
N GLU A 285 -8.79 -6.06 18.57
CA GLU A 285 -9.54 -7.22 19.06
C GLU A 285 -10.92 -7.29 18.36
N PRO A 286 -11.25 -8.40 17.67
CA PRO A 286 -12.56 -8.56 17.00
C PRO A 286 -13.74 -8.51 17.97
N ASP A 287 -13.49 -8.92 19.21
CA ASP A 287 -14.50 -9.00 20.28
C ASP A 287 -14.57 -7.71 21.13
N GLY A 288 -13.86 -6.66 20.73
CA GLY A 288 -13.87 -5.36 21.41
C GLY A 288 -15.24 -4.66 21.32
N SER A 289 -15.54 -3.79 22.29
CA SER A 289 -16.78 -3.00 22.34
C SER A 289 -16.73 -1.70 21.53
N GLY A 290 -15.56 -1.30 20.99
CA GLY A 290 -15.41 -0.09 20.19
C GLY A 290 -15.97 -0.24 18.77
N PRO A 291 -15.86 0.79 17.92
CA PRO A 291 -16.36 0.72 16.55
C PRO A 291 -15.57 -0.24 15.67
N VAL A 292 -16.13 -0.56 14.51
CA VAL A 292 -15.41 -1.20 13.42
C VAL A 292 -15.12 -0.16 12.34
N LEU A 293 -13.84 0.14 12.10
CA LEU A 293 -13.39 1.05 11.07
C LEU A 293 -13.09 0.25 9.79
N LEU A 294 -13.98 0.34 8.81
CA LEU A 294 -13.84 -0.30 7.50
C LEU A 294 -13.09 0.66 6.56
N VAL A 295 -11.78 0.44 6.41
CA VAL A 295 -10.90 1.29 5.61
C VAL A 295 -10.83 0.77 4.18
N VAL A 296 -11.39 1.54 3.25
CA VAL A 296 -11.45 1.18 1.83
C VAL A 296 -10.16 1.65 1.15
N ALA A 297 -9.27 0.72 0.85
CA ALA A 297 -7.98 0.95 0.20
C ALA A 297 -8.10 0.99 -1.32
N ALA A 298 -7.29 1.79 -2.00
CA ALA A 298 -7.21 1.78 -3.45
C ALA A 298 -6.95 0.35 -4.00
N PRO A 299 -7.45 -0.01 -5.19
CA PRO A 299 -7.25 -1.35 -5.76
C PRO A 299 -5.76 -1.75 -5.89
N SER A 300 -4.90 -0.75 -6.06
CA SER A 300 -3.45 -0.87 -6.14
C SER A 300 -2.77 -1.28 -4.84
N ASP A 301 -3.34 -0.95 -3.68
CA ASP A 301 -2.77 -1.24 -2.36
C ASP A 301 -3.09 -2.67 -1.89
N GLY A 302 -4.21 -3.23 -2.38
CA GLY A 302 -4.79 -4.44 -1.81
C GLY A 302 -5.30 -4.24 -0.37
N ALA A 303 -6.00 -5.25 0.17
CA ALA A 303 -6.65 -5.17 1.48
C ALA A 303 -5.64 -4.96 2.63
N GLY A 304 -4.50 -5.65 2.56
CA GLY A 304 -3.42 -5.53 3.55
C GLY A 304 -2.65 -4.21 3.44
N GLY A 305 -2.63 -3.54 2.29
CA GLY A 305 -1.85 -2.33 2.03
C GLY A 305 -2.09 -1.17 3.00
N VAL A 306 -3.26 -1.16 3.66
CA VAL A 306 -3.62 -0.20 4.72
C VAL A 306 -2.67 -0.29 5.92
N PHE A 307 -2.20 -1.49 6.23
CA PHE A 307 -1.43 -1.77 7.44
C PHE A 307 0.09 -1.68 7.24
N ASN A 308 0.53 -1.20 6.07
CA ASN A 308 1.95 -1.07 5.78
C ASN A 308 2.60 0.17 6.40
N GLY A 309 3.80 -0.01 6.95
CA GLY A 309 4.72 1.03 7.38
C GLY A 309 4.10 2.10 8.29
N LEU A 310 4.42 3.38 8.03
CA LEU A 310 3.99 4.50 8.88
C LEU A 310 2.45 4.64 8.92
N ARG A 311 1.78 4.37 7.79
CA ARG A 311 0.31 4.42 7.71
C ARG A 311 -0.33 3.34 8.56
N GLY A 312 0.19 2.12 8.48
CA GLY A 312 -0.29 1.02 9.31
C GLY A 312 -0.07 1.27 10.80
N ALA A 313 1.03 1.91 11.18
CA ALA A 313 1.27 2.32 12.56
C ALA A 313 0.22 3.34 13.04
N ALA A 314 -0.14 4.33 12.22
CA ALA A 314 -1.20 5.28 12.55
C ALA A 314 -2.57 4.59 12.72
N TRP A 315 -2.93 3.66 11.83
CA TRP A 315 -4.17 2.88 11.96
C TRP A 315 -4.20 1.98 13.19
N ARG A 316 -3.09 1.33 13.53
CA ARG A 316 -2.97 0.54 14.78
C ARG A 316 -3.09 1.42 16.01
N SER A 317 -2.48 2.60 15.99
CA SER A 317 -2.60 3.57 17.08
C SER A 317 -4.04 4.06 17.25
N ALA A 318 -4.73 4.37 16.15
CA ALA A 318 -6.14 4.72 16.16
C ALA A 318 -7.01 3.55 16.68
N ALA A 319 -6.75 2.32 16.24
CA ALA A 319 -7.43 1.12 16.73
C ALA A 319 -7.31 0.98 18.25
N ALA A 320 -6.08 1.08 18.78
CA ALA A 320 -5.82 0.98 20.21
C ALA A 320 -6.51 2.09 21.00
N ARG A 321 -6.40 3.35 20.55
CA ARG A 321 -6.99 4.53 21.22
C ARG A 321 -8.52 4.45 21.29
N LEU A 322 -9.16 3.89 20.28
CA LEU A 322 -10.62 3.78 20.19
C LEU A 322 -11.17 2.43 20.67
N SER A 323 -10.28 1.51 21.08
CA SER A 323 -10.62 0.08 21.26
C SER A 323 -11.40 -0.48 20.06
N ALA A 324 -11.02 -0.02 18.87
CA ALA A 324 -11.71 -0.30 17.61
C ALA A 324 -11.08 -1.49 16.88
N THR A 325 -11.88 -2.13 16.02
CA THR A 325 -11.39 -3.10 15.05
C THR A 325 -11.25 -2.40 13.71
N VAL A 326 -10.04 -2.36 13.17
CA VAL A 326 -9.80 -1.76 11.85
C VAL A 326 -9.74 -2.89 10.83
N VAL A 327 -10.51 -2.76 9.75
CA VAL A 327 -10.57 -3.75 8.68
C VAL A 327 -10.17 -3.08 7.37
N GLY A 328 -9.10 -3.57 6.75
CA GLY A 328 -8.66 -3.15 5.42
C GLY A 328 -9.42 -3.88 4.33
N LEU A 329 -10.11 -3.14 3.46
CA LEU A 329 -10.91 -3.66 2.34
C LEU A 329 -10.35 -3.16 1.01
N PRO A 330 -10.22 -4.02 -0.02
CA PRO A 330 -9.69 -3.60 -1.30
C PRO A 330 -10.79 -2.99 -2.19
N ALA A 331 -10.52 -1.85 -2.83
CA ALA A 331 -11.53 -1.15 -3.64
C ALA A 331 -11.85 -1.82 -4.99
N ASP A 332 -11.10 -2.85 -5.43
CA ASP A 332 -11.49 -3.64 -6.62
C ASP A 332 -12.77 -4.47 -6.39
N VAL A 333 -13.20 -4.60 -5.14
CA VAL A 333 -14.50 -5.16 -4.74
C VAL A 333 -15.65 -4.14 -4.92
N VAL A 334 -15.37 -2.90 -5.36
CA VAL A 334 -16.34 -1.78 -5.41
C VAL A 334 -16.98 -1.63 -6.79
N GLY A 335 -17.52 -2.71 -7.34
CA GLY A 335 -18.75 -2.59 -8.11
C GLY A 335 -19.89 -2.38 -7.11
N GLY A 336 -20.84 -1.47 -7.35
CA GLY A 336 -21.86 -1.06 -6.35
C GLY A 336 -22.50 -2.22 -5.56
N ALA A 337 -22.84 -3.32 -6.24
CA ALA A 337 -23.42 -4.51 -5.60
C ALA A 337 -22.42 -5.33 -4.77
N ALA A 338 -21.14 -5.37 -5.13
CA ALA A 338 -20.12 -6.12 -4.39
C ALA A 338 -19.68 -5.38 -3.13
N PHE A 339 -19.58 -4.04 -3.17
CA PHE A 339 -19.35 -3.24 -1.98
C PHE A 339 -20.50 -3.34 -0.97
N ALA A 340 -21.76 -3.23 -1.43
CA ALA A 340 -22.92 -3.40 -0.55
C ALA A 340 -22.90 -4.76 0.18
N ARG A 341 -22.60 -5.84 -0.54
CA ARG A 341 -22.42 -7.18 0.07
C ARG A 341 -21.31 -7.21 1.11
N THR A 342 -20.18 -6.55 0.87
CA THR A 342 -19.09 -6.50 1.84
C THR A 342 -19.49 -5.74 3.11
N VAL A 343 -20.23 -4.63 2.97
CA VAL A 343 -20.75 -3.89 4.13
C VAL A 343 -21.78 -4.71 4.89
N ASP A 344 -22.71 -5.37 4.19
CA ASP A 344 -23.70 -6.26 4.82
C ASP A 344 -23.02 -7.44 5.53
N ALA A 345 -22.03 -8.06 4.91
CA ALA A 345 -21.27 -9.13 5.53
C ALA A 345 -20.48 -8.65 6.75
N ALA A 346 -19.92 -7.44 6.72
CA ALA A 346 -19.28 -6.84 7.88
C ALA A 346 -20.29 -6.59 9.02
N ARG A 347 -21.53 -6.17 8.71
CA ARG A 347 -22.61 -6.07 9.72
C ARG A 347 -22.93 -7.42 10.34
N HIS A 348 -23.04 -8.48 9.54
CA HIS A 348 -23.29 -9.82 10.07
C HIS A 348 -22.14 -10.32 10.95
N ALA A 349 -20.89 -9.96 10.62
CA ALA A 349 -19.72 -10.28 11.43
C ALA A 349 -19.67 -9.47 12.74
N PHE A 350 -20.22 -8.25 12.74
CA PHE A 350 -20.16 -7.31 13.86
C PHE A 350 -21.54 -6.69 14.17
N PRO A 351 -22.56 -7.49 14.56
CA PRO A 351 -23.96 -7.06 14.59
C PRO A 351 -24.28 -5.97 15.62
N GLU A 352 -23.55 -5.94 16.73
CA GLU A 352 -23.78 -5.02 17.85
C GLU A 352 -22.82 -3.82 17.86
N ARG A 353 -22.05 -3.64 16.78
CA ARG A 353 -20.98 -2.63 16.73
C ARG A 353 -21.27 -1.59 15.67
N GLU A 354 -20.97 -0.34 16.00
CA GLU A 354 -21.07 0.77 15.06
C GLU A 354 -20.03 0.60 13.94
N LEU A 355 -20.48 0.72 12.68
CA LEU A 355 -19.62 0.61 11.51
C LEU A 355 -19.29 2.01 10.98
N VAL A 356 -18.00 2.29 10.83
CA VAL A 356 -17.49 3.54 10.25
C VAL A 356 -16.77 3.22 8.95
N LEU A 357 -17.31 3.71 7.83
CA LEU A 357 -16.69 3.55 6.52
C LEU A 357 -15.71 4.70 6.29
N VAL A 358 -14.43 4.37 6.06
CA VAL A 358 -13.37 5.35 5.81
C VAL A 358 -12.74 5.12 4.42
N PRO A 359 -13.03 5.97 3.43
CA PRO A 359 -12.38 5.91 2.12
C PRO A 359 -10.94 6.42 2.22
N ARG A 360 -9.98 5.70 1.63
CA ARG A 360 -8.57 6.13 1.56
C ARG A 360 -8.19 6.61 0.15
N GLY A 361 -7.53 7.77 0.10
CA GLY A 361 -6.88 8.32 -1.09
C GLY A 361 -7.74 9.28 -1.92
N ALA A 362 -7.08 10.17 -2.67
CA ALA A 362 -7.74 11.16 -3.56
C ALA A 362 -8.59 10.53 -4.68
N SER A 363 -8.37 9.24 -4.96
CA SER A 363 -9.03 8.44 -5.98
C SER A 363 -10.22 7.61 -5.47
N ALA A 364 -10.52 7.64 -4.17
CA ALA A 364 -11.77 7.07 -3.66
C ALA A 364 -12.93 8.03 -3.96
N ALA A 365 -13.16 8.31 -5.25
CA ALA A 365 -14.48 8.69 -5.71
C ALA A 365 -15.38 7.48 -5.47
N LEU A 366 -15.83 7.34 -4.24
CA LEU A 366 -16.79 6.32 -3.86
C LEU A 366 -18.12 6.71 -4.50
N ALA A 367 -18.29 6.34 -5.77
CA ALA A 367 -19.58 6.40 -6.43
C ALA A 367 -20.41 5.24 -5.85
N LEU A 368 -21.11 5.52 -4.76
CA LEU A 368 -22.06 4.60 -4.16
C LEU A 368 -23.24 4.45 -5.11
N PHE A 369 -23.23 3.39 -5.91
CA PHE A 369 -24.34 3.05 -6.77
C PHE A 369 -25.31 2.13 -6.03
N GLY A 370 -26.57 2.56 -5.99
CA GLY A 370 -27.67 1.82 -5.41
C GLY A 370 -27.86 0.44 -6.04
N ALA A 371 -27.71 -0.58 -5.21
CA ALA A 371 -28.68 -1.66 -5.17
C ALA A 371 -29.48 -1.41 -3.89
N GLY A 372 -30.80 -1.24 -4.01
CA GLY A 372 -31.65 -0.99 -2.84
C GLY A 372 -31.43 -2.07 -1.80
N GLY A 373 -31.10 -1.65 -0.57
CA GLY A 373 -30.90 -2.54 0.56
C GLY A 373 -29.64 -2.25 1.35
N VAL A 374 -29.58 -1.09 1.99
CA VAL A 374 -28.86 -0.94 3.25
C VAL A 374 -29.77 -0.08 4.12
N VAL A 375 -30.50 -0.68 5.06
CA VAL A 375 -31.28 0.06 6.05
C VAL A 375 -30.62 -0.22 7.39
N ALA A 376 -29.91 0.76 7.95
CA ALA A 376 -29.59 0.76 9.37
C ALA A 376 -29.32 2.17 9.86
N ASP A 377 -29.66 2.39 11.12
CA ASP A 377 -29.68 3.70 11.78
C ASP A 377 -28.30 4.16 12.30
N ASP A 378 -27.27 3.29 12.26
CA ASP A 378 -25.94 3.51 12.87
C ASP A 378 -24.74 3.35 11.90
N LEU A 379 -24.91 3.62 10.60
CA LEU A 379 -23.81 3.63 9.62
C LEU A 379 -23.28 5.05 9.38
N TYR A 380 -21.98 5.25 9.57
CA TYR A 380 -21.31 6.52 9.31
C TYR A 380 -20.43 6.46 8.06
N TRP A 381 -20.63 7.45 7.20
CA TRP A 381 -19.82 7.71 6.03
C TRP A 381 -18.94 8.91 6.32
N VAL A 382 -17.66 8.64 6.55
CA VAL A 382 -16.70 9.72 6.72
C VAL A 382 -16.09 10.05 5.37
N LEU A 383 -16.39 11.24 4.85
CA LEU A 383 -15.84 11.72 3.59
C LEU A 383 -14.71 12.71 3.87
N THR A 384 -13.51 12.42 3.38
CA THR A 384 -12.39 13.35 3.54
C THR A 384 -12.51 14.50 2.54
N ARG A 385 -12.61 15.73 3.06
CA ARG A 385 -12.59 16.93 2.21
C ARG A 385 -11.15 17.33 1.94
N VAL A 386 -10.67 17.07 0.73
CA VAL A 386 -9.34 17.51 0.27
C VAL A 386 -9.49 18.88 -0.41
N GLY A 387 -9.05 19.96 0.24
CA GLY A 387 -9.11 21.30 -0.35
C GLY A 387 -8.22 22.30 0.40
N PRO A 388 -7.80 23.40 -0.25
CA PRO A 388 -7.08 24.45 0.46
C PRO A 388 -7.98 25.03 1.57
N ARG A 389 -7.39 25.36 2.73
CA ARG A 389 -8.00 26.13 3.85
C ARG A 389 -8.51 27.53 3.47
N ALA A 390 -8.68 27.83 2.18
CA ALA A 390 -9.12 29.13 1.71
C ALA A 390 -10.61 29.33 2.03
N PRO A 391 -10.98 30.41 2.74
CA PRO A 391 -12.37 30.73 2.99
C PRO A 391 -13.04 31.10 1.66
N GLY A 392 -13.99 30.27 1.22
CA GLY A 392 -14.91 30.61 0.13
C GLY A 392 -14.72 29.94 -1.23
N GLY A 393 -13.90 28.89 -1.36
CA GLY A 393 -13.71 28.25 -2.67
C GLY A 393 -13.08 26.88 -2.62
N GLY A 394 -13.73 25.92 -1.95
CA GLY A 394 -13.35 24.51 -2.11
C GLY A 394 -13.82 24.02 -3.48
N ILE A 395 -12.89 23.68 -4.37
CA ILE A 395 -13.23 22.88 -5.54
C ILE A 395 -13.62 21.50 -5.01
N LEU A 396 -14.93 21.23 -4.97
CA LEU A 396 -15.47 19.87 -4.96
C LEU A 396 -15.00 19.22 -6.27
N GLN A 397 -13.83 18.59 -6.25
CA GLN A 397 -13.36 17.77 -7.37
C GLN A 397 -14.14 16.46 -7.35
N GLY A 398 -15.40 16.57 -7.78
CA GLY A 398 -16.29 15.53 -8.29
C GLY A 398 -16.17 14.12 -7.71
N LEU A 399 -16.81 13.89 -6.56
CA LEU A 399 -17.73 12.76 -6.52
C LEU A 399 -18.83 13.09 -7.54
N LEU A 400 -18.82 12.47 -8.71
CA LEU A 400 -19.99 12.48 -9.60
C LEU A 400 -21.10 11.65 -8.96
N ILE A 401 -21.70 12.14 -7.87
CA ILE A 401 -23.01 11.70 -7.44
C ILE A 401 -23.98 12.37 -8.42
N GLY A 402 -24.40 11.64 -9.44
CA GLY A 402 -25.49 12.12 -10.29
C GLY A 402 -26.73 12.44 -9.43
N PRO A 403 -27.59 13.39 -9.82
CA PRO A 403 -28.82 13.72 -9.09
C PRO A 403 -29.73 12.50 -8.81
N SER A 404 -29.59 11.44 -9.60
CA SER A 404 -30.28 10.15 -9.46
C SER A 404 -29.66 9.20 -8.41
N ALA A 405 -28.43 9.44 -7.96
CA ALA A 405 -27.77 8.66 -6.90
C ALA A 405 -28.08 9.19 -5.48
N LEU A 406 -28.43 10.48 -5.35
CA LEU A 406 -28.92 11.07 -4.09
C LEU A 406 -30.25 10.44 -3.63
N GLY A 407 -31.08 9.97 -4.56
CA GLY A 407 -32.35 9.32 -4.26
C GLY A 407 -32.25 7.86 -3.77
N ALA A 408 -31.05 7.28 -3.73
CA ALA A 408 -30.82 5.88 -3.35
C ALA A 408 -29.85 5.71 -2.16
N LEU A 409 -29.43 6.82 -1.53
CA LEU A 409 -28.66 6.77 -0.29
C LEU A 409 -29.60 6.27 0.81
N ALA A 410 -29.43 4.99 1.16
CA ALA A 410 -29.94 4.27 2.32
C ALA A 410 -30.63 5.15 3.37
N GLU A 411 -31.94 4.99 3.54
CA GLU A 411 -32.63 5.45 4.76
C GLU A 411 -31.86 4.94 6.00
N GLY A 412 -31.44 5.86 6.88
CA GLY A 412 -30.68 5.56 8.10
C GLY A 412 -29.18 5.89 8.08
N SER A 413 -28.57 6.15 6.92
CA SER A 413 -27.13 6.51 6.85
C SER A 413 -26.84 7.97 7.23
N ARG A 414 -25.72 8.22 7.93
CA ARG A 414 -25.22 9.57 8.26
C ARG A 414 -23.92 9.87 7.51
N PHE A 415 -23.81 11.08 6.98
CA PHE A 415 -22.62 11.55 6.25
C PHE A 415 -21.94 12.66 7.05
N GLU A 416 -20.65 12.49 7.34
CA GLU A 416 -19.86 13.49 8.04
C GLU A 416 -18.56 13.73 7.26
N PHE A 417 -18.17 15.00 7.16
CA PHE A 417 -16.95 15.39 6.46
C PHE A 417 -15.84 15.63 7.45
N VAL A 418 -14.73 14.94 7.26
CA VAL A 418 -13.50 15.19 8.01
C VAL A 418 -12.58 16.03 7.13
N GLU A 419 -12.23 17.21 7.62
CA GLU A 419 -11.30 18.11 6.92
C GLU A 419 -9.87 17.59 7.09
N GLY A 420 -9.23 17.28 5.97
CA GLY A 420 -7.83 16.86 5.93
C GLY A 420 -6.96 17.78 5.08
N PRO A 421 -5.63 17.65 5.16
CA PRO A 421 -4.71 18.47 4.37
C PRO A 421 -4.89 18.22 2.86
N SER A 422 -4.64 19.26 2.05
CA SER A 422 -4.94 19.29 0.61
C SER A 422 -4.01 18.46 -0.28
N TRP A 423 -3.15 17.63 0.31
CA TRP A 423 -2.13 16.85 -0.39
C TRP A 423 -2.55 15.39 -0.44
N PRO A 424 -2.37 14.70 -1.58
CA PRO A 424 -2.85 13.32 -1.76
C PRO A 424 -2.22 12.32 -0.78
N PHE A 425 -1.13 12.70 -0.11
CA PHE A 425 -0.37 11.86 0.82
C PHE A 425 -0.33 12.41 2.25
N ALA A 426 -0.17 13.72 2.47
CA ALA A 426 -0.11 14.26 3.84
C ALA A 426 -1.37 13.89 4.66
N GLY A 427 -2.54 13.85 4.02
CA GLY A 427 -3.78 13.48 4.70
C GLY A 427 -3.87 12.01 5.06
N GLU A 428 -3.12 11.10 4.42
CA GLU A 428 -3.23 9.68 4.72
C GLU A 428 -2.67 9.29 6.09
N LEU A 429 -1.69 10.04 6.62
CA LEU A 429 -1.10 9.82 7.94
C LEU A 429 -1.89 10.53 9.05
N GLU A 430 -2.45 11.70 8.76
CA GLU A 430 -3.24 12.50 9.72
C GLU A 430 -4.67 11.95 9.86
N LEU A 431 -5.22 11.34 8.81
CA LEU A 431 -6.60 10.85 8.79
C LEU A 431 -6.94 9.89 9.95
N PRO A 432 -6.12 8.88 10.31
CA PRO A 432 -6.42 8.04 11.47
C PRO A 432 -6.57 8.83 12.78
N ASP A 433 -5.82 9.91 12.95
CA ASP A 433 -5.93 10.80 14.10
C ASP A 433 -7.17 11.68 14.04
N GLU A 434 -7.49 12.24 12.87
CA GLU A 434 -8.70 13.03 12.66
C GLU A 434 -9.96 12.21 12.90
N ILE A 435 -10.02 10.96 12.40
CA ILE A 435 -11.13 10.02 12.63
C ILE A 435 -11.28 9.72 14.12
N ALA A 436 -10.17 9.50 14.83
CA ALA A 436 -10.26 9.21 16.24
C ALA A 436 -10.66 10.44 17.08
N ALA A 437 -10.18 11.63 16.73
CA ALA A 437 -10.60 12.86 17.38
C ALA A 437 -12.10 13.11 17.19
N TRP A 438 -12.58 12.97 15.95
CA TRP A 438 -14.00 13.03 15.61
C TRP A 438 -14.84 12.05 16.44
N TRP A 439 -14.41 10.79 16.51
CA TRP A 439 -15.11 9.76 17.29
C TRP A 439 -15.19 10.12 18.78
N LEU A 440 -14.07 10.56 19.37
CA LEU A 440 -13.99 10.91 20.78
C LEU A 440 -14.82 12.15 21.12
N GLU A 441 -14.88 13.15 20.24
CA GLU A 441 -15.75 14.32 20.44
C GLU A 441 -17.22 13.89 20.53
N ARG A 442 -17.63 12.98 19.65
CA ARG A 442 -19.01 12.52 19.52
C ARG A 442 -19.44 11.57 20.63
N HIS A 443 -18.59 10.62 21.02
CA HIS A 443 -18.94 9.55 21.94
C HIS A 443 -18.25 9.65 23.31
N GLY A 444 -17.13 10.37 23.40
CA GLY A 444 -16.39 10.59 24.65
C GLY A 444 -17.12 11.51 25.63
N SER A 445 -17.93 12.45 25.11
CA SER A 445 -18.82 13.30 25.91
C SER A 445 -19.90 12.50 26.67
N ALA A 446 -20.31 11.34 26.14
CA ALA A 446 -21.36 10.50 26.72
C ALA A 446 -20.87 9.61 27.89
N GLY A 447 -19.55 9.48 28.07
CA GLY A 447 -18.95 8.71 29.18
C GLY A 447 -19.00 9.45 30.51
N ALA A 448 -18.84 10.78 30.50
CA ALA A 448 -18.85 11.60 31.72
C ALA A 448 -20.25 11.73 32.34
N GLU A 449 -21.32 11.64 31.56
CA GLU A 449 -22.71 11.69 32.08
C GLU A 449 -23.18 10.32 32.58
N ARG A 450 -22.69 9.20 32.03
CA ARG A 450 -23.11 7.85 32.46
C ARG A 450 -22.46 7.35 33.75
N GLU A 451 -21.35 7.93 34.18
CA GLU A 451 -20.79 7.68 35.54
C GLU A 451 -21.49 8.49 36.63
N GLY A 452 -22.28 9.51 36.28
CA GLY A 452 -23.12 10.26 37.23
C GLY A 452 -24.47 9.60 37.55
N GLU A 453 -24.86 8.56 36.80
CA GLU A 453 -26.13 7.83 36.97
C GLU A 453 -25.95 6.35 37.36
N ARG A 454 -24.77 5.94 37.85
CA ARG A 454 -24.54 4.61 38.44
C ARG A 454 -24.35 4.66 39.95
#